data_AF-W5TET9-F1
#
_entry.id   AF-W5TET9-F1
#
_cell.length_a   1.000
_cell.length_b   1.000
_cell.length_c   1.000
_cell.angle_alpha   90.00
_cell.angle_beta   90.00
_cell.angle_gamma   90.00
#
_symmetry.space_group_name_H-M   'P 1'
#
loop_
_entity.id
_entity.type
_entity.pdbx_description
1 polymer ?
#
loop_
_entity_poly.entity_id
_entity_poly.type
_entity_poly.pdbx_seq_one_letter_code
_entity_poly.pdbx_strand_id
1 'polypeptide(L)'
;MTKSADRDATSIPVAIVGADNPIGSAIDRVCRERSVAVVGRVTRRGWVIDGPPRVVIDVGPAEQVWDSAEFCQQWGSALLYCAPEPQRSGLRRLRELSGTVAVGIVTTPGDGWPARVLASRLLDLAGELATAASGWYRIDGAVPQRY
;
A
#
# COMPACT_ATOMS: atom_id res chain seq x y z
N MET A 1 -15.14 22.12 -30.57
CA MET A 1 -14.94 22.51 -29.16
C MET A 1 -16.13 22.05 -28.36
N THR A 2 -16.00 20.91 -27.68
CA THR A 2 -16.90 20.49 -26.60
C THR A 2 -16.18 19.41 -25.80
N LYS A 3 -15.62 19.85 -24.66
CA LYS A 3 -15.38 19.16 -23.39
C LYS A 3 -15.14 17.64 -23.46
N SER A 4 -13.85 17.27 -23.47
CA SER A 4 -13.35 15.94 -23.07
C SER A 4 -13.50 15.80 -21.55
N ALA A 5 -14.72 15.58 -21.07
CA ALA A 5 -15.05 15.38 -19.66
C ALA A 5 -15.07 13.87 -19.34
N ASP A 6 -13.92 13.21 -19.50
CA ASP A 6 -13.78 11.79 -19.13
C ASP A 6 -12.35 11.41 -18.72
N ARG A 7 -11.69 12.31 -17.97
CA ARG A 7 -10.41 12.05 -17.29
C ARG A 7 -10.53 12.11 -15.76
N ASP A 8 -11.74 12.01 -15.22
CA ASP A 8 -12.00 11.80 -13.78
C ASP A 8 -11.83 10.31 -13.40
N ALA A 9 -10.81 9.65 -13.95
CA ALA A 9 -10.28 8.44 -13.34
C ALA A 9 -9.67 8.87 -12.01
N THR A 10 -10.47 8.73 -10.95
CA THR A 10 -10.19 9.15 -9.59
C THR A 10 -8.89 8.48 -9.15
N SER A 11 -7.75 9.17 -9.35
CA SER A 11 -6.45 8.68 -8.91
C SER A 11 -6.52 8.47 -7.40
N ILE A 12 -6.49 7.21 -6.96
CA ILE A 12 -6.52 6.83 -5.56
C ILE A 12 -5.26 7.39 -4.91
N PRO A 13 -5.34 8.37 -3.98
CA PRO A 13 -4.15 8.93 -3.35
C PRO A 13 -3.47 7.89 -2.47
N VAL A 14 -2.16 7.74 -2.64
CA VAL A 14 -1.35 6.70 -2.00
C VAL A 14 -0.35 7.33 -1.03
N ALA A 15 -0.14 6.66 0.11
CA ALA A 15 1.05 6.87 0.92
C ALA A 15 1.98 5.64 0.83
N ILE A 16 3.30 5.87 0.85
CA ILE A 16 4.31 4.82 0.71
C ILE A 16 5.17 4.79 1.97
N VAL A 17 5.22 3.65 2.65
CA VAL A 17 6.14 3.39 3.77
C VAL A 17 7.37 2.65 3.27
N GLY A 18 8.56 3.10 3.68
CA GLY A 18 9.83 2.66 3.09
C GLY A 18 10.10 3.33 1.74
N ALA A 19 9.64 4.56 1.53
CA ALA A 19 9.73 5.27 0.24
C ALA A 19 11.17 5.44 -0.29
N ASP A 20 12.16 5.44 0.60
CA ASP A 20 13.59 5.56 0.30
C ASP A 20 14.29 4.21 0.05
N ASN A 21 13.60 3.07 0.20
CA ASN A 21 14.15 1.76 -0.14
C ASN A 21 13.96 1.43 -1.63
N PRO A 22 14.64 0.39 -2.18
CA PRO A 22 14.57 0.07 -3.60
C PRO A 22 13.15 -0.19 -4.13
N ILE A 23 12.28 -0.83 -3.35
CA ILE A 23 10.90 -1.13 -3.75
C ILE A 23 10.04 0.13 -3.64
N GLY A 24 10.11 0.87 -2.54
CA GLY A 24 9.37 2.12 -2.32
C GLY A 24 9.71 3.19 -3.35
N SER A 25 10.99 3.33 -3.69
CA SER A 25 11.44 4.22 -4.78
C SER A 25 10.94 3.77 -6.15
N ALA A 26 10.83 2.46 -6.39
CA ALA A 26 10.22 1.93 -7.60
C ALA A 26 8.70 2.18 -7.65
N ILE A 27 8.00 2.06 -6.53
CA ILE A 27 6.56 2.40 -6.41
C ILE A 27 6.36 3.88 -6.70
N ASP A 28 7.13 4.78 -6.07
CA ASP A 28 7.03 6.23 -6.30
C ASP A 28 7.26 6.59 -7.78
N ARG A 29 8.22 5.94 -8.45
CA ARG A 29 8.44 6.11 -9.89
C ARG A 29 7.23 5.63 -10.71
N VAL A 30 6.69 4.45 -10.42
CA VAL A 30 5.51 3.93 -11.13
C VAL A 30 4.28 4.82 -10.90
N CYS A 31 4.08 5.34 -9.68
CA CYS A 31 3.01 6.30 -9.41
C CYS A 31 3.14 7.54 -10.28
N ARG A 32 4.34 8.13 -10.40
CA ARG A 32 4.60 9.28 -11.29
C ARG A 32 4.32 8.94 -12.76
N GLU A 33 4.80 7.79 -13.24
CA GLU A 33 4.58 7.33 -14.62
C GLU A 33 3.07 7.16 -14.93
N ARG A 34 2.29 6.73 -13.93
CA ARG A 34 0.84 6.48 -14.04
C ARG A 34 -0.05 7.63 -13.58
N SER A 35 0.54 8.79 -13.26
CA SER A 35 -0.21 9.94 -12.70
C SER A 35 -1.05 9.61 -11.46
N VAL A 36 -0.56 8.69 -10.61
CA VAL A 36 -1.15 8.40 -9.30
C VAL A 36 -0.57 9.36 -8.27
N ALA A 37 -1.46 10.04 -7.54
CA ALA A 37 -1.08 11.00 -6.51
C ALA A 37 -0.42 10.30 -5.31
N VAL A 38 0.86 10.54 -5.09
CA VAL A 38 1.56 10.15 -3.85
C VAL A 38 1.44 11.31 -2.85
N VAL A 39 0.53 11.17 -1.89
CA VAL A 39 0.22 12.17 -0.86
C VAL A 39 0.94 11.90 0.46
N GLY A 40 1.69 10.81 0.55
CA GLY A 40 2.46 10.48 1.74
C GLY A 40 3.73 9.69 1.43
N ARG A 41 4.82 10.08 2.07
CA ARG A 41 6.10 9.35 2.02
C ARG A 41 6.63 9.18 3.42
N VAL A 42 6.88 7.93 3.80
CA VAL A 42 7.46 7.57 5.09
C VAL A 42 8.81 6.94 4.87
N THR A 43 9.80 7.51 5.53
CA THR A 43 11.21 7.08 5.49
C THR A 43 11.70 6.94 6.93
N ARG A 44 12.96 6.52 7.12
CA ARG A 44 13.59 6.53 8.45
C ARG A 44 13.66 7.93 9.09
N ARG A 45 13.48 9.00 8.31
CA ARG A 45 13.46 10.39 8.81
C ARG A 45 12.09 10.81 9.33
N GLY A 46 11.07 9.97 9.20
CA GLY A 46 9.70 10.24 9.62
C GLY A 46 8.70 10.26 8.46
N TRP A 47 7.49 10.70 8.81
CA TRP A 47 6.33 10.79 7.93
C TRP A 47 6.22 12.19 7.33
N VAL A 48 6.06 12.28 6.01
CA VAL A 48 5.68 13.51 5.31
C VAL A 48 4.36 13.23 4.59
N ILE A 49 3.28 13.89 5.02
CA ILE A 49 1.92 13.69 4.54
C ILE A 49 1.35 15.02 4.05
N ASP A 50 1.03 15.08 2.75
CA ASP A 50 0.52 16.25 2.05
C ASP A 50 -1.02 16.20 1.89
N GLY A 51 -1.66 15.08 2.22
CA GLY A 51 -3.10 14.89 2.16
C GLY A 51 -3.55 13.50 2.60
N PRO A 52 -4.88 13.24 2.71
CA PRO A 52 -5.41 11.96 3.18
C PRO A 52 -5.18 10.84 2.15
N PRO A 53 -4.37 9.81 2.45
CA PRO A 53 -4.23 8.66 1.58
C PRO A 53 -5.46 7.75 1.70
N ARG A 54 -5.90 7.20 0.57
CA ARG A 54 -6.91 6.13 0.54
C ARG A 54 -6.30 4.77 0.86
N VAL A 55 -5.04 4.57 0.51
CA VAL A 55 -4.28 3.35 0.76
C VAL A 55 -2.85 3.66 1.12
N VAL A 56 -2.32 2.89 2.06
CA VAL A 56 -0.90 2.87 2.44
C VAL A 56 -0.29 1.60 1.87
N ILE A 57 0.80 1.75 1.12
CA ILE A 57 1.64 0.63 0.67
C ILE A 57 2.84 0.58 1.60
N ASP A 58 2.90 -0.47 2.42
CA ASP A 58 3.98 -0.66 3.38
C ASP A 58 4.97 -1.69 2.87
N VAL A 59 6.14 -1.19 2.47
CA VAL A 59 7.33 -2.00 2.11
C VAL A 59 8.47 -1.73 3.09
N GLY A 60 8.14 -1.25 4.29
CA GLY A 60 9.06 -1.00 5.39
C GLY A 60 9.53 -2.27 6.10
N PRO A 61 10.45 -2.14 7.07
CA PRO A 61 10.89 -3.27 7.88
C PRO A 61 9.76 -3.74 8.81
N ALA A 62 9.72 -5.05 9.10
CA ALA A 62 8.62 -5.66 9.84
C ALA A 62 8.42 -5.10 11.26
N GLU A 63 9.48 -4.56 11.89
CA GLU A 63 9.36 -3.90 13.20
C GLU A 63 8.48 -2.63 13.20
N GLN A 64 8.25 -2.01 12.04
CA GLN A 64 7.48 -0.75 11.91
C GLN A 64 6.01 -0.95 11.55
N VAL A 65 5.55 -2.21 11.44
CA VAL A 65 4.16 -2.53 11.08
C VAL A 65 3.12 -1.90 12.02
N TRP A 66 3.50 -1.65 13.28
CA TRP A 66 2.62 -0.99 14.27
C TRP A 66 2.29 0.45 13.88
N ASP A 67 3.30 1.22 13.47
CA ASP A 67 3.12 2.63 13.08
C ASP A 67 2.21 2.73 11.85
N SER A 68 2.42 1.85 10.86
CA SER A 68 1.55 1.75 9.68
C SER A 68 0.12 1.39 10.06
N ALA A 69 -0.07 0.45 10.98
CA ALA A 69 -1.40 0.02 11.41
C ALA A 69 -2.14 1.11 12.18
N GLU A 70 -1.47 1.82 13.09
CA GLU A 70 -2.04 2.94 13.83
C GLU A 70 -2.42 4.10 12.91
N PHE A 71 -1.55 4.44 11.96
CA PHE A 71 -1.85 5.47 10.96
C PHE A 71 -3.09 5.08 10.14
N CYS A 72 -3.15 3.85 9.63
CA CYS A 72 -4.30 3.39 8.84
C CYS A 72 -5.61 3.37 9.65
N GLN A 73 -5.54 2.99 10.93
CA GLN A 73 -6.68 3.04 11.83
C GLN A 73 -7.17 4.49 12.04
N GLN A 74 -6.26 5.43 12.24
CA GLN A 74 -6.59 6.84 12.46
C GLN A 74 -7.19 7.51 11.22
N TRP A 75 -6.63 7.23 10.04
CA TRP A 75 -7.03 7.89 8.79
C TRP A 75 -8.13 7.14 8.02
N GLY A 76 -8.47 5.90 8.44
CA GLY A 76 -9.39 5.05 7.70
C GLY A 76 -8.83 4.58 6.36
N SER A 77 -7.50 4.55 6.22
CA SER A 77 -6.82 4.12 4.99
C SER A 77 -6.72 2.60 4.93
N ALA A 78 -6.88 2.02 3.75
CA ALA A 78 -6.53 0.63 3.53
C ALA A 78 -5.02 0.42 3.70
N LEU A 79 -4.58 -0.79 4.07
CA LEU A 79 -3.18 -1.13 4.25
C LEU A 79 -2.78 -2.32 3.37
N LEU A 80 -1.89 -2.09 2.40
CA LEU A 80 -1.20 -3.15 1.67
C LEU A 80 0.18 -3.37 2.30
N TYR A 81 0.29 -4.38 3.14
CA TYR A 81 1.53 -4.75 3.83
C TYR A 81 2.33 -5.78 3.02
N CYS A 82 3.56 -5.44 2.69
CA CYS A 82 4.46 -6.23 1.87
C CYS A 82 5.79 -6.44 2.62
N ALA A 83 5.99 -7.63 3.18
CA ALA A 83 7.22 -8.00 3.87
C ALA A 83 7.66 -9.42 3.47
N PRO A 84 8.98 -9.67 3.37
CA PRO A 84 9.51 -11.00 3.04
C PRO A 84 9.19 -12.03 4.12
N GLU A 85 9.22 -11.63 5.40
CA GLU A 85 8.85 -12.49 6.51
C GLU A 85 8.05 -11.71 7.57
N PRO A 86 6.71 -11.78 7.54
CA PRO A 86 5.89 -11.09 8.53
C PRO A 86 6.01 -11.75 9.91
N GLN A 87 6.33 -10.96 10.93
CA GLN A 87 6.38 -11.43 12.32
C GLN A 87 4.97 -11.73 12.85
N ARG A 88 4.82 -12.78 13.69
CA ARG A 88 3.53 -13.19 14.26
C ARG A 88 2.83 -12.07 15.05
N SER A 89 3.57 -11.28 15.81
CA SER A 89 3.06 -10.13 16.56
C SER A 89 2.48 -9.07 15.62
N GLY A 90 3.17 -8.77 14.52
CA GLY A 90 2.69 -7.89 13.47
C GLY A 90 1.42 -8.40 12.79
N LEU A 91 1.37 -9.69 12.46
CA LEU A 91 0.19 -10.31 11.85
C LEU A 91 -1.06 -10.21 12.74
N ARG A 92 -0.93 -10.39 14.06
CA ARG A 92 -2.05 -10.22 14.98
C ARG A 92 -2.60 -8.79 14.93
N ARG A 93 -1.71 -7.78 14.96
CA ARG A 93 -2.10 -6.38 14.89
C ARG A 93 -2.80 -6.03 13.57
N LEU A 94 -2.26 -6.51 12.45
CA LEU A 94 -2.90 -6.35 11.15
C LEU A 94 -4.29 -7.00 11.13
N ARG A 95 -4.48 -8.14 11.82
CA ARG A 95 -5.76 -8.86 11.84
C ARG A 95 -6.81 -8.07 12.63
N GLU A 96 -6.41 -7.44 13.74
CA GLU A 96 -7.25 -6.49 14.48
C GLU A 96 -7.65 -5.29 13.60
N LEU A 97 -6.67 -4.68 12.93
CA LEU A 97 -6.89 -3.55 12.02
C LEU A 97 -7.90 -3.89 10.90
N SER A 98 -7.86 -5.13 10.41
CA SER A 98 -8.75 -5.60 9.34
C SER A 98 -10.24 -5.58 9.70
N GLY A 99 -10.59 -5.46 10.98
CA GLY A 99 -11.98 -5.22 11.41
C GLY A 99 -12.49 -3.81 11.04
N THR A 100 -11.58 -2.86 10.79
CA THR A 100 -11.92 -1.45 10.54
C THR A 100 -11.64 -1.03 9.10
N VAL A 101 -10.54 -1.49 8.52
CA VAL A 101 -10.12 -1.14 7.14
C VAL A 101 -9.77 -2.39 6.35
N ALA A 102 -9.64 -2.27 5.03
CA ALA A 102 -9.12 -3.36 4.21
C ALA A 102 -7.62 -3.53 4.46
N VAL A 103 -7.18 -4.75 4.75
CA VAL A 103 -5.77 -5.08 4.99
C VAL A 103 -5.35 -6.21 4.06
N GLY A 104 -4.46 -5.90 3.13
CA GLY A 104 -3.85 -6.84 2.20
C GLY A 104 -2.45 -7.23 2.66
N ILE A 105 -2.14 -8.52 2.66
CA ILE A 105 -0.79 -9.02 2.93
C ILE A 105 -0.23 -9.68 1.68
N VAL A 106 0.91 -9.16 1.23
CA VAL A 106 1.68 -9.69 0.11
C VAL A 106 2.96 -10.28 0.70
N THR A 107 3.11 -11.60 0.60
CA THR A 107 4.40 -12.26 0.84
C THR A 107 5.16 -12.30 -0.47
N THR A 108 6.26 -11.57 -0.56
CA THR A 108 7.10 -11.59 -1.76
C THR A 108 7.95 -12.86 -1.77
N PRO A 109 7.95 -13.65 -2.86
CA PRO A 109 8.96 -14.69 -3.01
C PRO A 109 10.34 -14.01 -3.10
N GLY A 110 11.32 -14.51 -2.35
CA GLY A 110 12.66 -13.93 -2.29
C GLY A 110 13.28 -13.68 -3.68
N ASP A 111 13.99 -12.56 -3.78
CA ASP A 111 15.05 -12.15 -4.72
C ASP A 111 14.81 -12.23 -6.24
N GLY A 112 13.70 -12.81 -6.71
CA GLY A 112 13.53 -13.17 -8.13
C GLY A 112 12.83 -12.14 -9.03
N TRP A 113 12.17 -11.12 -8.46
CA TRP A 113 11.33 -10.20 -9.23
C TRP A 113 12.03 -8.86 -9.46
N PRO A 114 12.06 -8.33 -10.70
CA PRO A 114 12.52 -6.96 -10.94
C PRO A 114 11.68 -5.97 -10.12
N ALA A 115 12.33 -5.08 -9.38
CA ALA A 115 11.67 -4.13 -8.47
C ALA A 115 10.53 -3.35 -9.13
N ARG A 116 10.67 -2.99 -10.41
CA ARG A 116 9.62 -2.29 -11.17
C ARG A 116 8.37 -3.14 -11.41
N VAL A 117 8.53 -4.44 -11.68
CA VAL A 117 7.40 -5.36 -11.90
C VAL A 117 6.65 -5.55 -10.58
N LEU A 118 7.38 -5.75 -9.49
CA LEU A 118 6.78 -5.83 -8.15
C LEU A 118 6.07 -4.52 -7.79
N ALA A 119 6.71 -3.37 -7.98
CA ALA A 119 6.13 -2.05 -7.71
C ALA A 119 4.83 -1.81 -8.49
N SER A 120 4.79 -2.15 -9.78
CA SER A 120 3.56 -2.11 -10.58
C SER A 120 2.45 -2.94 -9.94
N ARG A 121 2.75 -4.19 -9.60
CA ARG A 121 1.75 -5.10 -9.01
C ARG A 121 1.26 -4.63 -7.65
N LEU A 122 2.16 -4.16 -6.79
CA LEU A 122 1.78 -3.60 -5.50
C LEU A 122 0.87 -2.38 -5.66
N LEU A 123 1.13 -1.52 -6.64
CA LEU A 123 0.26 -0.38 -6.92
C LEU A 123 -1.12 -0.81 -7.43
N ASP A 124 -1.18 -1.80 -8.32
CA ASP A 124 -2.45 -2.34 -8.84
C ASP A 124 -3.29 -2.94 -7.70
N LEU A 125 -2.67 -3.76 -6.84
CA LEU A 125 -3.31 -4.35 -5.66
C LEU A 125 -3.74 -3.28 -4.64
N ALA A 126 -2.96 -2.22 -4.46
CA ALA A 126 -3.32 -1.12 -3.58
C ALA A 126 -4.57 -0.38 -4.09
N GLY A 127 -4.70 -0.22 -5.41
CA GLY A 127 -5.89 0.34 -6.03
C GLY A 127 -7.15 -0.49 -5.78
N GLU A 128 -7.06 -1.81 -5.93
CA GLU A 128 -8.16 -2.73 -5.59
C GLU A 128 -8.52 -2.63 -4.10
N LEU A 129 -7.52 -2.71 -3.23
CA LEU A 129 -7.70 -2.71 -1.78
C LEU A 129 -8.32 -1.40 -1.26
N ALA A 130 -7.99 -0.25 -1.87
CA ALA A 130 -8.54 1.05 -1.51
C ALA A 130 -10.07 1.16 -1.71
N THR A 131 -10.65 0.27 -2.52
CA THR A 131 -12.10 0.22 -2.78
C THR A 131 -12.77 -0.98 -2.11
N ALA A 132 -11.99 -1.86 -1.48
CA ALA A 132 -12.50 -3.05 -0.83
C ALA A 132 -13.20 -2.72 0.49
N ALA A 133 -14.13 -3.58 0.88
CA ALA A 133 -14.68 -3.55 2.23
C ALA A 133 -13.60 -3.87 3.27
N SER A 134 -13.85 -3.51 4.53
CA SER A 134 -12.97 -3.94 5.62
C SER A 134 -12.86 -5.47 5.65
N GLY A 135 -11.65 -5.95 5.90
CA GLY A 135 -11.36 -7.37 5.90
C GLY A 135 -9.91 -7.68 5.67
N TRP A 136 -9.60 -8.94 5.89
CA TRP A 136 -8.27 -9.50 5.72
C TRP A 136 -8.14 -10.16 4.36
N TYR A 137 -7.16 -9.72 3.60
CA TYR A 137 -6.90 -10.18 2.24
C TYR A 137 -5.50 -10.78 2.20
N ARG A 138 -5.41 -12.07 1.89
CA ARG A 138 -4.12 -12.68 1.59
C ARG A 138 -3.92 -12.66 0.08
N ILE A 139 -2.77 -12.18 -0.35
CA ILE A 139 -2.49 -11.94 -1.75
C ILE A 139 -1.28 -12.80 -2.15
N ASP A 140 -1.57 -14.07 -2.44
CA ASP A 140 -0.63 -15.02 -3.01
C ASP A 140 -0.79 -14.99 -4.55
N GLY A 141 -0.36 -13.91 -5.22
CA GLY A 141 -0.50 -13.77 -6.68
C GLY A 141 -1.31 -12.55 -7.13
N ALA A 142 -1.97 -12.63 -8.29
CA ALA A 142 -2.52 -11.46 -8.99
C ALA A 142 -3.90 -10.98 -8.49
N VAL A 143 -4.57 -11.70 -7.59
CA VAL A 143 -5.95 -11.35 -7.15
C VAL A 143 -6.08 -11.50 -5.62
N PRO A 144 -6.57 -10.48 -4.89
CA PRO A 144 -6.85 -10.59 -3.46
C PRO A 144 -7.95 -11.60 -3.14
N GLN A 145 -7.69 -12.50 -2.19
CA GLN A 145 -8.71 -13.40 -1.63
C GLN A 145 -9.01 -13.01 -0.19
N ARG A 146 -10.30 -12.86 0.14
CA ARG A 146 -10.78 -12.49 1.49
C ARG A 146 -10.83 -13.73 2.40
N TYR A 147 -10.36 -13.61 3.64
CA TYR A 147 -10.37 -14.67 4.67
C TYR A 147 -11.00 -14.24 6.00
#